data_AF-A0A8T1A8C3-F1
#
_entry.id   AF-A0A8T1A8C3-F1
#
_cell.length_a   1.000
_cell.length_b   1.000
_cell.length_c   1.000
_cell.angle_alpha   90.00
_cell.angle_beta   90.00
_cell.angle_gamma   90.00
#
_symmetry.space_group_name_H-M   'P 1'
#
loop_
_entity.id
_entity.type
_entity.pdbx_description
1 polymer ?
#
loop_
_entity_poly.entity_id
_entity_poly.type
_entity_poly.pdbx_seq_one_letter_code
_entity_poly.pdbx_strand_id
1 'polypeptide(L)'
;MLNDDVGEYSMAFVVGITVLEKALYDLHDERSTSSELVKSRKKNMILRDLLHSDTLVDTLPDGLIRLLKILFLPAGLNLRNLVWHGFMAPVEFPKCFGSLTLLLIMALPRYFGDLSSKMKDEKTKLFRIDGFDDRFVTRLEEPRCGEDGETQQDLVNVLRNETPAVRDEVIRRWSTAPFIPLGRSNLLQRAIEALAERGDEFWFLFAVFPVLEHALRLEFLRVNENRAGVLSAYGFAQIDAYYSTLDGFGQKDKHQVLLHPVVLRDTDSGES
;
A
#
# COMPACT_ATOMS: atom_id res chain seq x y z
N MET A 1 -6.79 -6.44 -30.57
CA MET A 1 -6.77 -5.46 -29.47
C MET A 1 -7.87 -5.86 -28.50
N LEU A 2 -7.51 -6.35 -27.32
CA LEU A 2 -8.49 -6.60 -26.26
C LEU A 2 -8.97 -5.21 -25.82
N ASN A 3 -10.27 -4.94 -25.91
CA ASN A 3 -10.87 -3.75 -25.28
C ASN A 3 -10.65 -3.88 -23.77
N ASP A 4 -9.61 -3.21 -23.27
CA ASP A 4 -9.18 -3.18 -21.88
C ASP A 4 -9.93 -2.14 -21.03
N ASP A 5 -10.98 -1.51 -21.60
CA ASP A 5 -11.57 -0.26 -21.09
C ASP A 5 -12.42 -0.38 -19.81
N VAL A 6 -12.60 -1.58 -19.23
CA VAL A 6 -13.61 -1.77 -18.17
C VAL A 6 -13.06 -2.33 -16.85
N GLY A 7 -11.75 -2.55 -16.71
CA GLY A 7 -11.22 -3.19 -15.48
C GLY A 7 -9.89 -2.62 -14.97
N GLU A 8 -9.92 -2.09 -13.74
CA GLU A 8 -8.72 -1.70 -12.99
C GLU A 8 -8.10 -2.87 -12.23
N TYR A 9 -7.56 -3.85 -12.96
CA TYR A 9 -7.02 -5.09 -12.37
C TYR A 9 -5.85 -4.86 -11.41
N SER A 10 -5.00 -3.87 -11.73
CA SER A 10 -3.92 -3.43 -10.85
C SER A 10 -4.47 -2.95 -9.51
N MET A 11 -5.50 -2.10 -9.52
CA MET A 11 -6.14 -1.60 -8.30
C MET A 11 -6.82 -2.72 -7.51
N ALA A 12 -7.53 -3.62 -8.20
CA ALA A 12 -8.14 -4.78 -7.55
C ALA A 12 -7.08 -5.64 -6.83
N PHE A 13 -5.89 -5.79 -7.41
CA PHE A 13 -4.78 -6.47 -6.76
C PHE A 13 -4.22 -5.69 -5.57
N VAL A 14 -4.01 -4.37 -5.69
CA VAL A 14 -3.52 -3.50 -4.59
C VAL A 14 -4.46 -3.57 -3.38
N VAL A 15 -5.77 -3.46 -3.60
CA VAL A 15 -6.77 -3.62 -2.54
C VAL A 15 -6.78 -5.06 -2.01
N GLY A 16 -6.75 -6.04 -2.92
CA GLY A 16 -6.77 -7.46 -2.57
C GLY A 16 -5.58 -7.88 -1.71
N ILE A 17 -4.37 -7.37 -1.96
CA ILE A 17 -3.20 -7.73 -1.16
C ILE A 17 -3.28 -7.14 0.26
N THR A 18 -3.83 -5.93 0.44
CA THR A 18 -4.10 -5.35 1.77
C THR A 18 -5.12 -6.19 2.53
N VAL A 19 -6.19 -6.60 1.84
CA VAL A 19 -7.20 -7.51 2.41
C VAL A 19 -6.58 -8.84 2.80
N LEU A 20 -5.75 -9.42 1.94
CA LEU A 20 -5.09 -10.71 2.20
C LEU A 20 -4.13 -10.61 3.40
N GLU A 21 -3.32 -9.55 3.47
CA GLU A 21 -2.41 -9.30 4.59
C GLU A 21 -3.19 -9.19 5.90
N LYS A 22 -4.30 -8.45 5.92
CA LYS A 22 -5.16 -8.34 7.09
C LYS A 22 -5.81 -9.69 7.47
N ALA A 23 -6.32 -10.44 6.51
CA ALA A 23 -6.93 -11.75 6.77
C ALA A 23 -5.91 -12.76 7.34
N LEU A 24 -4.67 -12.75 6.85
CA LEU A 24 -3.58 -13.56 7.39
C LEU A 24 -3.20 -13.12 8.81
N TYR A 25 -3.20 -11.82 9.08
CA TYR A 25 -2.97 -11.29 10.43
C TYR A 25 -4.05 -11.76 11.40
N ASP A 26 -5.33 -11.67 11.01
CA ASP A 26 -6.46 -12.09 11.85
C ASP A 26 -6.42 -13.59 12.14
N LEU A 27 -6.09 -14.41 11.14
CA LEU A 27 -5.87 -15.83 11.32
C LEU A 27 -4.72 -16.12 12.30
N HIS A 28 -3.61 -15.40 12.17
CA HIS A 28 -2.47 -15.51 13.09
C HIS A 28 -2.87 -15.15 14.52
N ASP A 29 -3.58 -14.04 14.72
CA ASP A 29 -4.02 -13.56 16.05
C ASP A 29 -4.98 -14.56 16.71
N GLU A 30 -5.94 -15.10 15.97
CA GLU A 30 -6.89 -16.11 16.48
C GLU A 30 -6.18 -17.40 16.94
N ARG A 31 -5.23 -17.89 16.15
CA ARG A 31 -4.46 -19.10 16.48
C ARG A 31 -3.48 -18.87 17.62
N SER A 32 -2.91 -17.67 17.71
CA SER A 32 -2.01 -17.28 18.81
C SER A 32 -2.77 -17.15 20.13
N THR A 33 -4.00 -16.63 20.11
CA THR A 33 -4.83 -16.47 21.33
C THR A 33 -5.45 -17.77 21.82
N SER A 34 -5.69 -18.73 20.92
CA SER A 34 -6.19 -20.08 21.27
C SER A 34 -5.14 -20.97 21.94
N SER A 35 -3.85 -20.61 21.82
CA SER A 35 -2.73 -21.28 22.50
C SER A 35 -2.42 -20.51 23.78
N GLU A 36 -2.94 -20.95 24.92
CA GLU A 36 -2.97 -20.24 26.24
C GLU A 36 -1.60 -19.79 26.84
N LEU A 37 -0.47 -19.88 26.12
CA LEU A 37 0.85 -19.76 26.74
C LEU A 37 1.58 -18.43 26.59
N VAL A 38 1.15 -17.47 25.76
CA VAL A 38 1.81 -16.16 25.77
C VAL A 38 0.82 -15.05 25.46
N LYS A 39 0.60 -14.14 26.43
CA LYS A 39 0.19 -12.76 26.18
C LYS A 39 1.30 -12.07 25.37
N SER A 40 1.50 -12.50 24.13
CA SER A 40 2.40 -11.82 23.21
C SER A 40 1.72 -10.51 22.87
N ARG A 41 2.36 -9.40 23.22
CA ARG A 41 1.96 -8.06 22.75
C ARG A 41 1.62 -8.18 21.27
N LYS A 42 0.47 -7.64 20.84
CA LYS A 42 0.15 -7.45 19.41
C LYS A 42 1.38 -6.88 18.73
N LYS A 43 2.08 -7.74 17.99
CA LYS A 43 3.27 -7.37 17.27
C LYS A 43 2.78 -6.79 15.96
N ASN A 44 3.28 -5.61 15.59
CA ASN A 44 3.06 -5.06 14.26
C ASN A 44 3.81 -5.97 13.28
N MET A 45 3.08 -6.89 12.66
CA MET A 45 3.61 -7.86 11.71
C MET A 45 3.15 -7.48 10.32
N ILE A 46 4.10 -7.24 9.44
CA ILE A 46 3.83 -7.07 8.01
C ILE A 46 3.69 -8.43 7.31
N LEU A 47 3.19 -8.46 6.08
CA LEU A 47 2.98 -9.70 5.31
C LEU A 47 4.18 -10.67 5.36
N ARG A 48 5.41 -10.16 5.20
CA ARG A 48 6.62 -10.99 5.29
C ARG A 48 6.72 -11.73 6.63
N ASP A 49 6.50 -11.00 7.73
CA ASP A 49 6.67 -11.53 9.07
C ASP A 49 5.58 -12.56 9.37
N LEU A 50 4.35 -12.33 8.88
CA LEU A 50 3.26 -13.30 8.91
C LEU A 50 3.64 -14.60 8.19
N LEU A 51 4.15 -14.51 6.95
CA LEU A 51 4.52 -15.69 6.17
C LEU A 51 5.69 -16.50 6.75
N HIS A 52 6.46 -15.93 7.67
CA HIS A 52 7.53 -16.63 8.41
C HIS A 52 7.12 -17.02 9.84
N SER A 53 5.90 -16.69 10.28
CA SER A 53 5.45 -17.04 11.63
C SER A 53 5.21 -18.55 11.74
N ASP A 54 5.73 -19.16 12.81
CA ASP A 54 5.49 -20.57 13.11
C ASP A 54 3.98 -20.85 13.20
N THR A 55 3.22 -19.93 13.79
CA THR A 55 1.74 -20.00 13.87
C THR A 55 1.08 -20.23 12.51
N LEU A 56 1.42 -19.45 11.47
CA LEU A 56 0.81 -19.61 10.14
C LEU A 56 1.41 -20.79 9.37
N VAL A 57 2.68 -21.11 9.59
CA VAL A 57 3.32 -22.31 9.02
C VAL A 57 2.65 -23.58 9.52
N ASP A 58 2.29 -23.63 10.81
CA ASP A 58 1.62 -24.79 11.41
C ASP A 58 0.11 -24.83 11.09
N THR A 59 -0.50 -23.68 10.79
CA THR A 59 -1.95 -23.58 10.51
C THR A 59 -2.29 -23.86 9.05
N LEU A 60 -1.46 -23.42 8.11
CA LEU A 60 -1.76 -23.49 6.67
C LEU A 60 -1.10 -24.72 6.03
N PRO A 61 -1.74 -25.34 5.01
CA PRO A 61 -1.11 -26.43 4.28
C PRO A 61 0.22 -26.01 3.64
N ASP A 62 1.20 -26.93 3.64
CA ASP A 62 2.55 -26.70 3.08
C ASP A 62 2.55 -26.10 1.67
N GLY A 63 1.64 -26.58 0.80
CA GLY A 63 1.50 -26.08 -0.56
C GLY A 63 1.02 -24.62 -0.60
N LEU A 64 0.08 -24.25 0.27
CA LEU A 64 -0.49 -22.90 0.33
C LEU A 64 0.53 -21.90 0.91
N ILE A 65 1.19 -22.23 2.02
CA ILE A 65 2.21 -21.35 2.59
C ILE A 65 3.40 -21.18 1.63
N ARG A 66 3.80 -22.23 0.91
CA ARG A 66 4.83 -22.16 -0.13
C ARG A 66 4.42 -21.26 -1.29
N LEU A 67 3.17 -21.36 -1.76
CA LEU A 67 2.64 -20.48 -2.79
C LEU A 67 2.66 -19.01 -2.35
N LEU A 68 2.17 -18.71 -1.14
CA LEU A 68 2.20 -17.35 -0.59
C LEU A 68 3.63 -16.80 -0.51
N LYS A 69 4.58 -17.63 -0.07
CA LYS A 69 6.01 -17.27 -0.03
C LYS A 69 6.58 -16.96 -1.42
N ILE A 70 6.27 -17.79 -2.42
CA ILE A 70 6.69 -17.57 -3.81
C ILE A 70 6.09 -16.29 -4.37
N LEU A 71 4.84 -15.96 -4.05
CA LEU A 71 4.17 -14.78 -4.59
C LEU A 71 4.67 -13.47 -3.95
N PHE A 72 4.90 -13.45 -2.63
CA PHE A 72 5.00 -12.20 -1.89
C PHE A 72 6.35 -11.95 -1.19
N LEU A 73 7.22 -12.96 -1.06
CA LEU A 73 8.55 -12.72 -0.49
C LEU A 73 9.53 -12.18 -1.54
N PRO A 74 10.58 -11.45 -1.10
CA PRO A 74 11.66 -11.00 -1.98
C PRO A 74 12.29 -12.14 -2.78
N ALA A 75 12.56 -13.29 -2.14
CA ALA A 75 13.13 -14.47 -2.80
C ALA A 75 12.23 -15.14 -3.86
N GLY A 76 11.00 -14.65 -4.05
CA GLY A 76 10.05 -15.10 -5.06
C GLY A 76 9.76 -14.02 -6.09
N LEU A 77 8.48 -13.85 -6.43
CA LEU A 77 7.99 -12.82 -7.37
C LEU A 77 7.88 -11.44 -6.72
N ASN A 78 7.78 -11.37 -5.39
CA ASN A 78 7.69 -10.11 -4.65
C ASN A 78 6.55 -9.19 -5.13
N LEU A 79 5.40 -9.76 -5.52
CA LEU A 79 4.33 -9.04 -6.23
C LEU A 79 3.78 -7.86 -5.44
N ARG A 80 3.69 -7.96 -4.11
CA ARG A 80 3.28 -6.84 -3.24
C ARG A 80 4.14 -5.62 -3.54
N ASN A 81 5.46 -5.77 -3.41
CA ASN A 81 6.39 -4.65 -3.54
C ASN A 81 6.50 -4.16 -4.99
N LEU A 82 6.46 -5.06 -5.98
CA LEU A 82 6.48 -4.63 -7.40
C LEU A 82 5.32 -3.69 -7.73
N VAL A 83 4.12 -3.98 -7.22
CA VAL A 83 2.93 -3.18 -7.50
C VAL A 83 2.82 -1.96 -6.58
N TRP A 84 2.93 -2.15 -5.26
CA TRP A 84 2.80 -1.08 -4.27
C TRP A 84 3.82 0.03 -4.44
N HIS A 85 5.05 -0.33 -4.79
CA HIS A 85 6.14 0.63 -4.93
C HIS A 85 6.28 1.21 -6.34
N GLY A 86 5.32 0.93 -7.22
CA GLY A 86 5.23 1.52 -8.55
C GLY A 86 6.27 1.04 -9.56
N PHE A 87 6.88 -0.14 -9.36
CA PHE A 87 7.80 -0.74 -10.34
C PHE A 87 7.08 -1.28 -11.58
N MET A 88 5.81 -1.67 -11.44
CA MET A 88 5.00 -2.20 -12.53
C MET A 88 3.88 -1.23 -12.88
N ALA A 89 3.84 -0.76 -14.12
CA ALA A 89 2.75 0.07 -14.61
C ALA A 89 1.44 -0.74 -14.67
N PRO A 90 0.25 -0.11 -14.53
CA PRO A 90 -1.00 -0.86 -14.50
C PRO A 90 -1.22 -1.72 -15.75
N VAL A 91 -0.76 -1.24 -16.91
CA VAL A 91 -0.83 -1.96 -18.20
C VAL A 91 0.07 -3.18 -18.27
N GLU A 92 1.13 -3.23 -17.45
CA GLU A 92 2.09 -4.33 -17.41
C GLU A 92 1.65 -5.44 -16.45
N PHE A 93 0.64 -5.17 -15.60
CA PHE A 93 0.22 -6.09 -14.54
C PHE A 93 -0.59 -7.28 -15.08
N PRO A 94 -0.13 -8.53 -14.92
CA PRO A 94 -0.88 -9.69 -15.39
C PRO A 94 -2.18 -9.92 -14.59
N LYS A 95 -3.31 -9.90 -15.31
CA LYS A 95 -4.67 -10.02 -14.72
C LYS A 95 -4.87 -11.26 -13.87
N CYS A 96 -4.18 -12.36 -14.18
CA CYS A 96 -4.28 -13.63 -13.46
C CYS A 96 -3.89 -13.50 -11.97
N PHE A 97 -2.98 -12.59 -11.63
CA PHE A 97 -2.57 -12.37 -10.24
C PHE A 97 -3.68 -11.73 -9.41
N GLY A 98 -4.49 -10.83 -9.99
CA GLY A 98 -5.67 -10.29 -9.31
C GLY A 98 -6.68 -11.39 -8.96
N SER A 99 -7.00 -12.25 -9.93
CA SER A 99 -7.89 -13.39 -9.70
C SER A 99 -7.32 -14.39 -8.68
N LEU A 100 -6.01 -14.67 -8.75
CA LEU A 100 -5.35 -15.55 -7.80
C LEU A 100 -5.40 -14.97 -6.38
N THR A 101 -5.15 -13.67 -6.19
CA THR A 101 -5.27 -13.02 -4.88
C THR A 101 -6.68 -13.15 -4.32
N LEU A 102 -7.72 -12.96 -5.15
CA LEU A 102 -9.11 -13.18 -4.73
C LEU A 102 -9.35 -14.62 -4.28
N LEU A 103 -8.87 -15.60 -5.05
CA LEU A 103 -8.98 -17.02 -4.68
C LEU A 103 -8.24 -17.34 -3.38
N LEU A 104 -7.06 -16.75 -3.15
CA LEU A 104 -6.31 -16.90 -1.90
C LEU A 104 -7.12 -16.36 -0.71
N ILE A 105 -7.70 -15.16 -0.83
CA ILE A 105 -8.57 -14.57 0.20
C ILE A 105 -9.75 -15.51 0.49
N MET A 106 -10.44 -15.99 -0.55
CA MET A 106 -11.58 -16.89 -0.41
C MET A 106 -11.21 -18.27 0.14
N ALA A 107 -9.95 -18.67 0.04
CA ALA A 107 -9.47 -19.93 0.59
C ALA A 107 -9.23 -19.86 2.10
N LEU A 108 -8.90 -18.69 2.65
CA LEU A 108 -8.51 -18.52 4.05
C LEU A 108 -9.60 -18.84 5.10
N PRO A 109 -10.89 -18.50 4.92
CA PRO A 109 -11.93 -18.72 5.94
C PRO A 109 -12.01 -20.13 6.51
N ARG A 110 -11.69 -21.17 5.72
CA ARG A 110 -11.72 -22.57 6.18
C ARG A 110 -10.67 -22.91 7.25
N TYR A 111 -9.67 -22.06 7.42
CA TYR A 111 -8.60 -22.24 8.40
C TYR A 111 -8.83 -21.46 9.70
N PHE A 112 -9.89 -20.64 9.76
CA PHE A 112 -10.37 -20.08 11.02
C PHE A 112 -11.05 -21.18 11.85
N GLY A 113 -11.06 -21.05 13.17
CA GLY A 113 -11.72 -21.99 14.07
C GLY A 113 -13.23 -22.07 13.85
N ASP A 114 -13.87 -23.13 14.38
CA ASP A 114 -15.31 -23.32 14.33
C ASP A 114 -16.04 -22.19 15.08
N LEU A 115 -16.34 -21.09 14.38
CA LEU A 115 -17.31 -20.06 14.80
C LEU A 115 -18.77 -20.58 14.75
N SER A 116 -18.94 -21.89 14.51
CA SER A 116 -20.17 -22.57 14.09
C SER A 116 -21.33 -22.54 15.10
N SER A 117 -21.12 -22.19 16.37
CA SER A 117 -22.21 -22.23 17.38
C SER A 117 -22.65 -20.89 17.96
N LYS A 118 -21.90 -19.78 17.81
CA LYS A 118 -22.26 -18.49 18.43
C LYS A 118 -22.54 -17.33 17.48
N MET A 119 -22.22 -17.43 16.18
CA MET A 119 -22.32 -16.28 15.25
C MET A 119 -23.19 -16.55 14.02
N LYS A 120 -24.22 -17.40 14.12
CA LYS A 120 -25.21 -17.52 13.03
C LYS A 120 -26.01 -16.23 12.77
N ASP A 121 -25.96 -15.25 13.68
CA ASP A 121 -26.68 -13.97 13.54
C ASP A 121 -25.84 -12.79 13.01
N GLU A 122 -24.50 -12.89 12.99
CA GLU A 122 -23.67 -11.91 12.27
C GLU A 122 -23.39 -12.43 10.87
N LYS A 123 -24.24 -12.07 9.91
CA LYS A 123 -23.91 -12.21 8.49
C LYS A 123 -22.50 -11.63 8.24
N THR A 124 -21.57 -12.50 7.85
CA THR A 124 -20.53 -12.19 6.84
C THR A 124 -19.76 -10.89 7.05
N LYS A 125 -19.06 -10.72 8.18
CA LYS A 125 -17.97 -9.72 8.24
C LYS A 125 -16.66 -10.42 7.95
N LEU A 126 -16.15 -10.24 6.73
CA LEU A 126 -14.82 -10.73 6.30
C LEU A 126 -13.67 -10.11 7.13
N PHE A 127 -13.95 -9.04 7.89
CA PHE A 127 -13.01 -8.34 8.75
C PHE A 127 -13.67 -7.94 10.07
N ARG A 128 -12.93 -8.05 11.18
CA ARG A 128 -13.32 -7.47 12.46
C ARG A 128 -12.88 -6.00 12.51
N ILE A 129 -13.85 -5.09 12.55
CA ILE A 129 -13.61 -3.63 12.71
C ILE A 129 -13.12 -3.32 14.14
N ASP A 130 -13.21 -4.27 15.06
CA ASP A 130 -12.75 -4.19 16.45
C ASP A 130 -11.23 -3.91 16.58
N GLY A 131 -10.47 -4.00 15.47
CA GLY A 131 -9.07 -3.59 15.37
C GLY A 131 -8.83 -2.11 15.07
N PHE A 132 -9.90 -1.32 14.93
CA PHE A 132 -9.82 0.13 14.72
C PHE A 132 -9.40 0.83 16.01
N ASP A 133 -8.35 1.64 15.94
CA ASP A 133 -7.85 2.42 17.06
C ASP A 133 -8.29 3.89 16.87
N ASP A 134 -9.27 4.31 17.66
CA ASP A 134 -9.88 5.64 17.61
C ASP A 134 -8.87 6.79 17.77
N ARG A 135 -7.65 6.52 18.25
CA ARG A 135 -6.56 7.51 18.32
C ARG A 135 -6.07 7.95 16.94
N PHE A 136 -6.27 7.15 15.91
CA PHE A 136 -5.90 7.48 14.53
C PHE A 136 -7.05 8.12 13.74
N VAL A 137 -8.20 8.33 14.37
CA VAL A 137 -9.23 9.21 13.82
C VAL A 137 -8.67 10.62 13.90
N THR A 138 -8.25 11.16 12.75
CA THR A 138 -8.20 12.61 12.57
C THR A 138 -9.63 13.10 12.70
N ARG A 139 -10.01 13.51 13.91
CA ARG A 139 -11.22 14.32 14.09
C ARG A 139 -10.98 15.53 13.20
N LEU A 140 -11.82 15.75 12.18
CA LEU A 140 -11.93 17.07 11.60
C LEU A 140 -12.25 17.97 12.79
N GLU A 141 -11.25 18.72 13.26
CA GLU A 141 -11.57 19.88 14.07
C GLU A 141 -12.56 20.68 13.22
N GLU A 142 -13.73 20.99 13.77
CA GLU A 142 -14.60 22.01 13.19
C GLU A 142 -13.71 23.17 12.77
N PRO A 143 -13.87 23.72 11.55
CA PRO A 143 -12.96 24.73 11.03
C PRO A 143 -12.87 25.83 12.08
N ARG A 144 -11.73 25.89 12.79
CA ARG A 144 -11.49 26.97 13.72
C ARG A 144 -11.44 28.19 12.83
N CYS A 145 -12.44 29.07 12.95
CA CYS A 145 -12.31 30.40 12.41
C CYS A 145 -11.01 30.96 12.98
N GLY A 146 -9.98 31.08 12.14
CA GLY A 146 -8.84 31.90 12.46
C GLY A 146 -9.34 33.30 12.80
N GLU A 147 -8.63 33.99 13.67
CA GLU A 147 -8.92 35.40 13.98
C GLU A 147 -8.89 36.29 12.72
N ASP A 148 -8.31 35.79 11.62
CA ASP A 148 -8.47 36.27 10.26
C ASP A 148 -9.38 35.30 9.49
N GLY A 149 -10.53 35.77 8.99
CA GLY A 149 -11.63 34.98 8.40
C GLY A 149 -11.34 34.20 7.11
N GLU A 150 -10.12 33.69 6.91
CA GLU A 150 -9.80 32.72 5.87
C GLU A 150 -10.30 31.34 6.30
N THR A 151 -11.50 30.99 5.86
CA THR A 151 -11.98 29.60 5.85
C THR A 151 -10.92 28.73 5.20
N GLN A 152 -10.33 27.80 5.94
CA GLN A 152 -9.36 26.83 5.41
C GLN A 152 -10.09 25.98 4.35
N GLN A 153 -9.97 26.37 3.09
CA GLN A 153 -10.70 25.73 2.00
C GLN A 153 -10.09 24.35 1.73
N ASP A 154 -10.89 23.31 1.95
CA ASP A 154 -10.57 21.95 1.53
C ASP A 154 -10.47 21.90 -0.01
N LEU A 155 -9.29 21.50 -0.51
CA LEU A 155 -9.00 21.37 -1.94
C LEU A 155 -10.02 20.49 -2.67
N VAL A 156 -10.55 19.45 -2.00
CA VAL A 156 -11.56 18.58 -2.60
C VAL A 156 -12.87 19.33 -2.80
N ASN A 157 -13.26 20.17 -1.85
CA ASN A 157 -14.45 21.01 -1.96
C ASN A 157 -14.27 22.12 -3.02
N VAL A 158 -13.06 22.69 -3.13
CA VAL A 158 -12.74 23.62 -4.23
C VAL A 158 -12.92 22.91 -5.58
N LEU A 159 -12.29 21.76 -5.79
CA LEU A 159 -12.39 20.99 -7.04
C LEU A 159 -13.82 20.56 -7.39
N ARG A 160 -14.65 20.26 -6.37
CA ARG A 160 -16.06 19.90 -6.56
C ARG A 160 -16.93 21.06 -7.01
N ASN A 161 -16.63 22.27 -6.52
CA ASN A 161 -17.41 23.47 -6.81
C ASN A 161 -16.99 24.16 -8.13
N GLU A 162 -15.85 23.78 -8.70
CA GLU A 162 -15.40 24.26 -10.00
C GLU A 162 -16.21 23.70 -11.18
N THR A 163 -16.19 24.43 -12.30
CA THR A 163 -16.83 23.94 -13.53
C THR A 163 -16.11 22.69 -14.07
N PRO A 164 -16.81 21.73 -14.72
CA PRO A 164 -16.18 20.53 -15.27
C PRO A 164 -14.99 20.84 -16.19
N ALA A 165 -15.11 21.85 -17.07
CA ALA A 165 -14.02 22.22 -17.98
C ALA A 165 -12.76 22.71 -17.27
N VAL A 166 -12.92 23.52 -16.20
CA VAL A 166 -11.80 24.01 -15.39
C VAL A 166 -11.18 22.86 -14.60
N ARG A 167 -12.02 22.03 -13.98
CA ARG A 167 -11.59 20.86 -13.22
C ARG A 167 -10.79 19.89 -14.08
N ASP A 168 -11.29 19.53 -15.26
CA ASP A 168 -10.63 18.60 -16.17
C ASP A 168 -9.28 19.14 -16.64
N GLU A 169 -9.19 20.44 -16.94
CA GLU A 169 -7.94 21.09 -17.31
C GLU A 169 -6.93 21.10 -16.15
N VAL A 170 -7.37 21.37 -14.92
CA VAL A 170 -6.52 21.32 -13.72
C VAL A 170 -6.01 19.90 -13.46
N ILE A 171 -6.89 18.90 -13.50
CA ILE A 171 -6.54 17.48 -13.33
C ILE A 171 -5.55 17.06 -14.42
N ARG A 172 -5.80 17.43 -15.68
CA ARG A 172 -4.89 17.17 -16.79
C ARG A 172 -3.51 17.76 -16.52
N ARG A 173 -3.42 19.04 -16.12
CA ARG A 173 -2.14 19.69 -15.80
C ARG A 173 -1.38 18.98 -14.69
N TRP A 174 -2.05 18.57 -13.62
CA TRP A 174 -1.42 17.84 -12.52
C TRP A 174 -0.94 16.45 -12.94
N SER A 175 -1.78 15.71 -13.67
CA SER A 175 -1.46 14.36 -14.13
C SER A 175 -0.33 14.29 -15.17
N THR A 176 -0.12 15.37 -15.92
CA THR A 176 0.97 15.49 -16.91
C THR A 176 2.16 16.31 -16.41
N ALA A 177 2.20 16.65 -15.12
CA ALA A 177 3.32 17.40 -14.56
C ALA A 177 4.62 16.57 -14.71
N PRO A 178 5.79 17.22 -14.95
CA PRO A 178 7.06 16.50 -15.13
C PRO A 178 7.46 15.59 -13.95
N PHE A 179 6.95 15.87 -12.76
CA PHE A 179 7.13 15.05 -11.57
C PHE A 179 6.43 13.69 -11.66
N ILE A 180 5.37 13.56 -12.46
CA ILE A 180 4.59 12.34 -12.58
C ILE A 180 5.30 11.37 -13.53
N PRO A 181 5.61 10.13 -13.09
CA PRO A 181 6.27 9.15 -13.94
C PRO A 181 5.47 8.82 -15.19
N LEU A 182 6.18 8.57 -16.29
CA LEU A 182 5.57 8.13 -17.55
C LEU A 182 4.70 6.87 -17.33
N GLY A 183 3.53 6.84 -17.98
CA GLY A 183 2.56 5.74 -17.83
C GLY A 183 1.73 5.78 -16.55
N ARG A 184 1.92 6.78 -15.67
CA ARG A 184 1.12 6.96 -14.43
C ARG A 184 0.08 8.07 -14.52
N SER A 185 0.15 8.93 -15.53
CA SER A 185 -0.76 10.08 -15.69
C SER A 185 -2.24 9.68 -15.70
N ASN A 186 -2.60 8.63 -16.44
CA ASN A 186 -4.00 8.18 -16.49
C ASN A 186 -4.50 7.66 -15.13
N LEU A 187 -3.66 6.91 -14.40
CA LEU A 187 -4.00 6.41 -13.07
C LEU A 187 -4.21 7.57 -12.08
N LEU A 188 -3.31 8.57 -12.09
CA LEU A 188 -3.43 9.75 -11.24
C LEU A 188 -4.65 10.59 -11.61
N GLN A 189 -4.90 10.81 -12.90
CA GLN A 189 -6.09 11.50 -13.38
C GLN A 189 -7.37 10.85 -12.83
N ARG A 190 -7.50 9.53 -13.02
CA ARG A 190 -8.68 8.78 -12.56
C ARG A 190 -8.81 8.75 -11.04
N ALA A 191 -7.70 8.88 -10.31
CA ALA A 191 -7.71 9.00 -8.86
C ALA A 191 -8.33 10.32 -8.42
N ILE A 192 -7.87 11.41 -9.02
CA ILE A 192 -8.38 12.73 -8.69
C ILE A 192 -9.85 12.85 -9.10
N GLU A 193 -10.24 12.28 -10.25
CA GLU A 193 -11.65 12.18 -10.68
C GLU A 193 -12.48 11.36 -9.68
N ALA A 194 -11.98 10.20 -9.21
CA ALA A 194 -12.66 9.39 -8.21
C ALA A 194 -12.91 10.15 -6.90
N LEU A 195 -11.91 10.92 -6.45
CA LEU A 195 -12.01 11.74 -5.25
C LEU A 195 -12.98 12.92 -5.43
N ALA A 196 -12.82 13.66 -6.53
CA ALA A 196 -13.60 14.86 -6.81
C ALA A 196 -15.07 14.51 -7.07
N GLU A 197 -15.36 13.53 -7.93
CA GLU A 197 -16.72 13.22 -8.37
C GLU A 197 -17.46 12.28 -7.44
N ARG A 198 -16.79 11.25 -6.90
CA ARG A 198 -17.43 10.19 -6.10
C ARG A 198 -17.12 10.29 -4.61
N GLY A 199 -16.11 11.07 -4.21
CA GLY A 199 -15.61 11.06 -2.83
C GLY A 199 -14.97 9.74 -2.43
N ASP A 200 -14.43 9.00 -3.39
CA ASP A 200 -13.80 7.70 -3.13
C ASP A 200 -12.35 7.89 -2.67
N GLU A 201 -12.20 8.19 -1.38
CA GLU A 201 -10.91 8.46 -0.74
C GLU A 201 -9.99 7.24 -0.75
N PHE A 202 -10.53 6.03 -0.53
CA PHE A 202 -9.72 4.83 -0.52
C PHE A 202 -9.16 4.52 -1.91
N TRP A 203 -9.99 4.60 -2.95
CA TRP A 203 -9.52 4.40 -4.32
C TRP A 203 -8.45 5.43 -4.68
N PHE A 204 -8.67 6.69 -4.30
CA PHE A 204 -7.68 7.75 -4.48
C PHE A 204 -6.35 7.39 -3.81
N LEU A 205 -6.35 7.01 -2.53
CA LEU A 205 -5.14 6.68 -1.78
C LEU A 205 -4.41 5.47 -2.38
N PHE A 206 -5.12 4.38 -2.68
CA PHE A 206 -4.53 3.18 -3.29
C PHE A 206 -3.93 3.45 -4.67
N ALA A 207 -4.50 4.39 -5.43
CA ALA A 207 -3.99 4.76 -6.75
C ALA A 207 -2.80 5.73 -6.66
N VAL A 208 -2.85 6.70 -5.73
CA VAL A 208 -1.85 7.77 -5.63
C VAL A 208 -0.58 7.32 -4.92
N PHE A 209 -0.64 6.47 -3.90
CA PHE A 209 0.57 6.06 -3.18
C PHE A 209 1.64 5.42 -4.07
N PRO A 210 1.33 4.45 -4.96
CA PRO A 210 2.32 3.89 -5.87
C PRO A 210 2.91 4.94 -6.84
N VAL A 211 2.10 5.92 -7.26
CA VAL A 211 2.53 7.01 -8.15
C VAL A 211 3.48 7.94 -7.42
N LEU A 212 3.10 8.40 -6.22
CA LEU A 212 3.91 9.27 -5.38
C LEU A 212 5.24 8.63 -5.04
N GLU A 213 5.22 7.36 -4.65
CA GLU A 213 6.43 6.65 -4.26
C GLU A 213 7.42 6.52 -5.43
N HIS A 214 6.91 6.16 -6.62
CA HIS A 214 7.74 6.08 -7.81
C HIS A 214 8.29 7.45 -8.20
N ALA A 215 7.47 8.51 -8.14
CA ALA A 215 7.89 9.88 -8.43
C ALA A 215 9.03 10.33 -7.49
N LEU A 216 8.87 10.13 -6.18
CA LEU A 216 9.88 10.48 -5.18
C LEU A 216 11.18 9.70 -5.39
N ARG A 217 11.09 8.42 -5.78
CA ARG A 217 12.27 7.60 -6.08
C ARG A 217 13.04 8.13 -7.29
N LEU A 218 12.35 8.50 -8.36
CA LEU A 218 12.99 9.07 -9.55
C LEU A 218 13.63 10.42 -9.24
N GLU A 219 12.97 11.28 -8.46
CA GLU A 219 13.58 12.54 -8.00
C GLU A 219 14.79 12.31 -7.11
N PHE A 220 14.72 11.34 -6.18
CA PHE A 220 15.86 10.97 -5.37
C PHE A 220 17.04 10.50 -6.22
N LEU A 221 16.80 9.63 -7.21
CA LEU A 221 17.82 9.18 -8.16
C LEU A 221 18.43 10.38 -8.89
N ARG A 222 17.60 11.24 -9.49
CA ARG A 222 18.02 12.41 -10.26
C ARG A 222 18.92 13.36 -9.45
N VAL A 223 18.62 13.57 -8.17
CA VAL A 223 19.40 14.47 -7.30
C VAL A 223 20.68 13.81 -6.80
N ASN A 224 20.70 12.49 -6.61
CA ASN A 224 21.79 11.78 -5.92
C ASN A 224 22.69 10.93 -6.83
N GLU A 225 22.34 10.72 -8.10
CA GLU A 225 23.10 9.93 -9.08
C GLU A 225 24.57 10.37 -9.14
N ASN A 226 24.80 11.68 -9.31
CA ASN A 226 26.15 12.25 -9.38
C ASN A 226 26.83 12.43 -8.02
N ARG A 227 26.06 12.52 -6.92
CA ARG A 227 26.57 12.86 -5.58
C ARG A 227 27.01 11.65 -4.78
N ALA A 228 26.23 10.57 -4.81
CA ALA A 228 26.45 9.39 -4.00
C ALA A 228 26.75 8.12 -4.84
N GLY A 229 26.95 8.28 -6.15
CA GLY A 229 27.17 7.14 -7.07
C GLY A 229 26.01 6.16 -7.05
N VAL A 230 24.80 6.65 -6.78
CA VAL A 230 23.58 5.84 -6.68
C VAL A 230 23.34 5.21 -8.05
N LEU A 231 23.51 3.89 -8.14
CA LEU A 231 23.39 3.16 -9.39
C LEU A 231 22.00 3.34 -10.01
N SER A 232 21.91 3.38 -11.34
CA SER A 232 20.62 3.38 -12.04
C SER A 232 19.69 2.23 -11.63
N ALA A 233 20.26 1.15 -11.09
CA ALA A 233 19.58 0.01 -10.46
C ALA A 233 18.54 0.39 -9.39
N TYR A 234 18.64 1.58 -8.78
CA TYR A 234 17.64 2.06 -7.81
C TYR A 234 16.30 2.45 -8.47
N GLY A 235 16.28 2.76 -9.76
CA GLY A 235 15.04 3.00 -10.51
C GLY A 235 14.27 1.73 -10.89
N PHE A 236 14.87 0.55 -10.70
CA PHE A 236 14.33 -0.74 -11.13
C PHE A 236 14.01 -1.65 -9.95
N ALA A 237 13.16 -2.64 -10.18
CA ALA A 237 12.93 -3.74 -9.26
C ALA A 237 14.12 -4.72 -9.23
N GLN A 238 14.50 -5.17 -8.04
CA GLN A 238 15.67 -5.93 -7.66
C GLN A 238 15.13 -7.12 -6.89
N ILE A 239 15.60 -8.28 -7.27
CA ILE A 239 15.04 -9.56 -6.85
C ILE A 239 15.43 -9.87 -5.39
N ASP A 240 16.56 -9.34 -4.93
CA ASP A 240 17.20 -9.71 -3.66
C ASP A 240 17.31 -8.55 -2.65
N ALA A 241 16.70 -7.39 -2.93
CA ALA A 241 16.84 -6.20 -2.10
C ALA A 241 15.49 -5.68 -1.54
N TYR A 242 15.56 -5.07 -0.36
CA TYR A 242 14.45 -4.33 0.23
C TYR A 242 14.38 -2.93 -0.33
N TYR A 243 13.21 -2.56 -0.83
CA TYR A 243 12.90 -1.19 -1.18
C TYR A 243 12.44 -0.44 0.05
N SER A 244 13.19 0.60 0.42
CA SER A 244 12.73 1.55 1.41
C SER A 244 12.33 2.81 0.70
N THR A 245 11.16 3.32 0.98
CA THR A 245 10.73 4.60 0.41
C THR A 245 9.87 5.29 1.44
N LEU A 246 8.71 4.73 1.74
CA LEU A 246 7.74 5.28 2.70
C LEU A 246 7.26 4.24 3.73
N ASP A 247 7.34 2.93 3.42
CA ASP A 247 6.95 1.82 4.32
C ASP A 247 7.99 1.52 5.42
N GLY A 248 9.08 2.28 5.48
CA GLY A 248 10.27 2.01 6.30
C GLY A 248 10.22 2.49 7.75
N PHE A 249 9.06 2.89 8.27
CA PHE A 249 8.97 3.44 9.64
C PHE A 249 9.46 2.40 10.66
N GLY A 250 10.54 2.72 11.38
CA GLY A 250 11.14 1.86 12.41
C GLY A 250 12.08 0.75 11.91
N GLN A 251 12.48 0.73 10.63
CA GLN A 251 13.37 -0.30 10.07
C GLN A 251 14.68 0.28 9.51
N LYS A 252 15.25 1.26 10.22
CA LYS A 252 16.47 2.01 9.83
C LYS A 252 17.64 1.07 9.47
N ASP A 253 17.82 0.00 10.25
CA ASP A 253 18.98 -0.88 10.10
C ASP A 253 18.81 -1.96 9.01
N LYS A 254 17.69 -1.97 8.29
CA LYS A 254 17.32 -3.02 7.32
C LYS A 254 17.12 -2.53 5.88
N HIS A 255 17.21 -1.23 5.64
CA HIS A 255 16.67 -0.58 4.45
C HIS A 255 17.71 0.31 3.77
N GLN A 256 17.95 0.07 2.48
CA GLN A 256 19.08 0.66 1.73
C GLN A 256 18.87 2.09 1.24
N VAL A 257 17.61 2.55 1.07
CA VAL A 257 17.34 3.71 0.19
C VAL A 257 17.22 5.04 0.96
N LEU A 258 16.56 5.07 2.13
CA LEU A 258 16.48 6.30 2.95
C LEU A 258 17.75 6.57 3.77
N LEU A 259 18.69 5.61 3.77
CA LEU A 259 19.80 5.56 4.70
C LEU A 259 21.08 5.12 4.01
N HIS A 260 21.20 5.47 2.72
CA HIS A 260 22.44 5.23 2.00
C HIS A 260 23.58 5.89 2.80
N PRO A 261 24.60 5.13 3.26
CA PRO A 261 25.58 5.64 4.22
C PRO A 261 26.32 6.89 3.74
N VAL A 262 26.44 7.07 2.43
CA VAL A 262 27.05 8.26 1.81
C VAL A 262 26.17 9.50 1.98
N VAL A 263 24.84 9.37 1.98
CA VAL A 263 23.91 10.50 2.17
C VAL A 263 23.80 10.91 3.64
N LEU A 264 23.93 9.96 4.57
CA LEU A 264 23.86 10.22 6.02
C LEU A 264 25.18 10.74 6.61
N ARG A 265 26.34 10.41 6.02
CA ARG A 265 27.64 10.85 6.55
C ARG A 265 27.90 12.35 6.39
N ASP A 266 27.17 13.03 5.51
CA ASP A 266 27.29 14.48 5.31
C ASP A 266 26.41 15.31 6.25
N THR A 267 25.44 14.70 6.96
CA THR A 267 24.69 15.42 8.01
C THR A 267 25.43 15.49 9.33
N ASP A 268 26.34 14.55 9.60
CA ASP A 268 27.13 14.51 10.85
C ASP A 268 28.42 15.34 10.78
N SER A 269 28.79 15.89 9.62
CA SER A 269 29.99 16.71 9.44
C SER A 269 29.75 18.23 9.61
N GLY A 270 28.55 18.63 10.06
CA GLY A 270 28.13 20.02 10.24
C GLY A 270 28.17 20.58 11.66
N GLU A 271 28.51 19.79 12.68
CA GLU A 271 28.68 20.28 14.06
C GLU A 271 30.07 19.92 14.60
N SER A 272 31.03 20.81 14.38
CA SER A 272 32.27 20.93 15.16
C SER A 272 32.77 22.37 15.10
#